data_AF-A0A961L7T3-F1
#
_entry.id   AF-A0A961L7T3-F1
#
_cell.length_a   1.000
_cell.length_b   1.000
_cell.length_c   1.000
_cell.angle_alpha   90.00
_cell.angle_beta   90.00
_cell.angle_gamma   90.00
#
_symmetry.space_group_name_H-M   'P 1'
#
loop_
_entity.id
_entity.type
_entity.pdbx_description
1 polymer ?
#
loop_
_entity_poly.entity_id
_entity_poly.type
_entity_poly.pdbx_seq_one_letter_code
_entity_poly.pdbx_strand_id
1 'polypeptide(L)' 'MESGDLSGLEAGTAFAVTAGCDKGFAMCRDRFSNALNFRGFPHLPGNDTAYGYVTPDLPLDGKPVVQ' A
#
# COMPACT_ATOMS: atom_id res chain seq x y z
N MET A 1 22.78 -4.62 -9.99
CA MET A 1 21.74 -4.92 -10.99
C MET A 1 22.07 -6.28 -11.56
N GLU A 2 21.51 -7.34 -10.95
CA GLU A 2 21.67 -8.70 -11.47
C GLU A 2 20.92 -8.80 -12.79
N SER A 3 21.67 -9.02 -13.87
CA SER A 3 21.15 -9.42 -15.17
C SER A 3 20.51 -10.80 -15.00
N GLY A 4 19.18 -10.84 -15.02
CA GLY A 4 18.43 -12.09 -15.03
C GLY A 4 18.83 -12.93 -16.23
N ASP A 5 19.33 -14.13 -15.97
CA ASP A 5 19.67 -15.11 -16.98
C ASP A 5 18.37 -15.66 -17.61
N LEU A 6 18.21 -15.48 -18.92
CA LEU A 6 17.04 -15.93 -19.69
C LEU A 6 17.31 -17.26 -20.41
N SER A 7 18.37 -17.98 -20.06
CA SER A 7 18.85 -19.17 -20.79
C SER A 7 17.85 -20.33 -20.86
N GLY A 8 16.77 -20.31 -20.05
CA GLY A 8 15.68 -21.28 -20.08
C GLY A 8 14.36 -20.79 -20.71
N LEU A 9 14.32 -19.56 -21.23
CA LEU A 9 13.14 -18.97 -21.85
C LEU A 9 13.23 -19.08 -23.38
N GLU A 10 12.83 -20.23 -23.90
CA GLU A 10 12.65 -20.45 -25.34
C GLU A 10 11.20 -20.20 -25.77
N ALA A 11 11.01 -20.00 -27.08
CA ALA A 11 9.67 -19.86 -27.64
C ALA A 11 8.86 -21.16 -27.42
N GLY A 12 7.72 -21.04 -26.76
CA GLY A 12 6.89 -22.20 -26.37
C GLY A 12 7.08 -22.67 -24.93
N THR A 13 8.02 -22.10 -24.17
CA THR A 13 8.14 -22.36 -22.73
C THR A 13 6.89 -21.88 -22.00
N ALA A 14 6.21 -22.79 -21.31
CA ALA A 14 5.11 -22.45 -20.42
C ALA A 14 5.65 -21.90 -19.10
N PHE A 15 5.06 -20.81 -18.61
CA PHE A 15 5.38 -20.24 -17.31
C PHE A 15 4.12 -19.72 -16.63
N ALA A 16 4.15 -19.66 -15.30
CA ALA A 16 3.11 -19.03 -14.51
C ALA A 16 3.57 -17.65 -14.07
N VAL A 17 2.70 -16.66 -14.21
CA VAL A 17 2.90 -15.32 -13.65
C VAL A 17 1.78 -15.03 -12.68
N THR A 18 2.16 -14.49 -11.52
CA THR A 18 1.22 -13.97 -10.55
C THR A 18 1.13 -12.45 -10.72
N ALA A 19 -0.07 -11.88 -10.55
CA ALA A 19 -0.23 -10.44 -10.53
C ALA A 19 0.64 -9.82 -9.42
N GLY A 20 1.49 -8.85 -9.79
CA GLY A 20 2.29 -8.09 -8.83
C GLY A 20 1.42 -7.19 -7.94
N CYS A 21 1.98 -6.78 -6.81
CA CYS A 21 1.38 -5.82 -5.89
C CYS A 21 2.30 -4.63 -5.64
N ASP A 22 1.77 -3.41 -5.71
CA ASP A 22 2.49 -2.17 -5.40
C ASP A 22 2.73 -1.96 -3.90
N LYS A 23 2.20 -2.88 -3.08
CA LYS A 23 2.24 -2.89 -1.60
C LYS A 23 1.48 -1.73 -0.96
N GLY A 24 0.61 -1.05 -1.72
CA GLY A 24 -0.30 -0.03 -1.23
C GLY A 24 -1.58 -0.62 -0.64
N PHE A 25 -2.16 0.05 0.37
CA PHE A 25 -3.42 -0.37 0.97
C PHE A 25 -4.58 -0.32 -0.03
N ALA A 26 -4.65 0.73 -0.86
CA ALA A 26 -5.67 0.90 -1.89
C ALA A 26 -5.68 -0.29 -2.86
N MET A 27 -4.51 -0.72 -3.35
CA MET A 27 -4.44 -1.85 -4.26
C MET A 27 -4.80 -3.18 -3.56
N CYS A 28 -4.39 -3.35 -2.30
CA CYS A 28 -4.78 -4.51 -1.49
C CYS A 28 -6.31 -4.60 -1.32
N ARG A 29 -6.98 -3.47 -1.07
CA ARG A 29 -8.44 -3.37 -0.95
C ARG A 29 -9.14 -3.55 -2.30
N ASP A 30 -8.75 -2.78 -3.30
CA ASP A 30 -9.53 -2.61 -4.53
C ASP A 30 -9.25 -3.72 -5.54
N ARG A 31 -7.98 -4.14 -5.69
CA ARG A 31 -7.59 -5.17 -6.67
C ARG A 31 -7.71 -6.59 -6.12
N PHE A 32 -7.47 -6.77 -4.82
CA PHE A 32 -7.43 -8.08 -4.20
C PHE A 32 -8.53 -8.32 -3.15
N SER A 33 -9.36 -7.32 -2.83
CA SER A 33 -10.41 -7.45 -1.79
C SER A 33 -9.88 -7.94 -0.44
N ASN A 34 -8.62 -7.61 -0.11
CA ASN A 34 -7.88 -8.19 1.01
C ASN A 34 -7.38 -7.13 2.02
N ALA A 35 -8.20 -6.13 2.29
CA ALA A 35 -7.86 -5.07 3.25
C ALA A 35 -7.56 -5.63 4.66
N LEU A 36 -8.26 -6.68 5.08
CA LEU A 36 -8.13 -7.29 6.42
C LEU A 36 -6.74 -7.87 6.70
N ASN A 37 -6.02 -8.34 5.68
CA ASN A 37 -4.70 -8.93 5.83
C ASN A 37 -3.58 -7.96 5.39
N PHE A 38 -3.87 -6.68 5.25
CA PHE A 38 -2.84 -5.67 4.99
C PHE A 38 -1.95 -5.50 6.22
N ARG A 39 -0.63 -5.70 6.03
CA ARG A 39 0.36 -5.73 7.13
C ARG A 39 1.11 -4.41 7.32
N GLY A 40 0.54 -3.31 6.82
CA GLY A 40 1.07 -1.96 6.99
C GLY A 40 0.18 -1.12 7.91
N PHE A 41 0.45 0.19 7.94
CA PHE A 41 -0.27 1.13 8.80
C PHE A 41 -0.99 2.19 7.95
N PRO A 42 -2.15 1.86 7.34
CA PRO A 42 -2.83 2.77 6.42
C PRO A 42 -3.44 3.99 7.14
N HIS A 43 -3.71 3.87 8.43
CA HIS A 43 -4.36 4.92 9.23
C HIS A 43 -3.43 5.55 10.27
N LEU A 44 -2.11 5.38 10.14
CA LEU A 44 -1.16 6.02 11.04
C LEU A 44 -0.98 7.49 10.61
N PRO A 45 -1.35 8.46 11.46
CA PRO A 45 -1.11 9.87 11.16
C PRO A 45 0.38 10.20 11.12
N GLY A 46 0.72 11.23 10.35
CA GLY A 46 2.08 11.74 10.27
C GLY A 46 2.52 12.44 11.55
N ASN A 47 3.82 12.72 11.62
CA ASN A 47 4.46 13.37 12.76
C ASN A 47 3.89 14.75 13.09
N ASP A 48 3.47 15.50 12.05
CA ASP A 48 2.89 16.83 12.20
C ASP A 48 1.57 16.78 12.99
N THR A 49 0.77 15.73 12.79
CA THR A 49 -0.41 15.50 13.61
C THR A 49 -0.03 15.08 15.03
N ALA A 50 1.00 14.23 15.18
CA ALA A 50 1.40 13.72 16.48
C ALA A 50 1.89 14.82 17.45
N TYR A 51 2.54 15.86 16.92
CA TYR A 51 3.01 17.01 17.70
C TYR A 51 2.10 18.23 17.64
N GLY A 52 0.98 18.14 16.92
CA GLY A 52 0.00 19.20 16.84
C GLY A 52 -0.66 19.48 18.20
N TYR A 53 -1.10 20.73 18.40
CA TYR A 53 -1.92 21.13 19.53
C TYR A 53 -3.20 21.78 19.04
N VAL A 54 -4.19 21.90 19.93
CA VAL A 54 -5.51 22.46 19.58
C VAL A 54 -5.40 23.96 19.33
N THR A 55 -5.87 24.40 18.16
CA THR A 55 -6.06 25.82 17.82
C THR A 55 -7.53 26.12 17.57
N PRO A 56 -7.98 27.39 17.72
CA PRO A 56 -9.39 27.77 17.55
C PRO A 56 -9.96 27.50 16.15
N ASP A 57 -9.11 27.44 15.15
CA ASP A 57 -9.43 27.21 13.74
C ASP A 57 -9.44 25.72 13.34
N LEU A 58 -9.04 24.82 14.25
CA LEU A 58 -8.96 23.40 13.95
C LEU A 58 -10.36 22.76 13.87
N PRO A 59 -10.69 21.97 12.83
CA PRO A 59 -11.96 21.27 12.72
C PRO A 59 -12.00 20.08 13.69
N LEU A 60 -12.57 20.30 14.88
CA LEU A 60 -12.73 19.31 15.96
C LEU A 60 -14.09 18.60 15.89
N ASP A 61 -14.40 17.97 14.77
CA ASP A 61 -15.70 17.33 14.50
C ASP A 61 -15.70 15.79 14.63
N GLY A 62 -14.58 15.22 15.06
CA GLY A 62 -14.41 13.77 15.27
C GLY A 62 -14.21 12.95 13.99
N LYS A 63 -14.01 13.59 12.84
CA LYS A 63 -13.65 12.87 11.60
C LYS A 63 -12.26 12.24 11.68
N PRO A 64 -12.01 11.19 10.87
CA PRO A 64 -10.67 10.61 10.75
C PRO A 64 -9.65 11.67 10.34
N VAL A 65 -8.50 11.65 11.03
CA VAL A 65 -7.36 12.52 10.72
C VAL A 65 -6.70 12.12 9.40
N VAL A 66 -6.71 10.83 9.10
CA VAL A 66 -6.21 10.23 7.86
C VAL A 66 -7.28 9.31 7.28
N GLN A 67 -7.38 9.27 5.95
CA GLN A 67 -8.33 8.44 5.22
C GLN A 67 -7.74 7.08 4.84
#